data_AF-A0A0D0ANC3-F1
#
_entry.id   AF-A0A0D0ANC3-F1
#
_cell.length_a   1.000
_cell.length_b   1.000
_cell.length_c   1.000
_cell.angle_alpha   90.00
_cell.angle_beta   90.00
_cell.angle_gamma   90.00
#
_symmetry.space_group_name_H-M   'P 1'
#
loop_
_entity.id
_entity.type
_entity.pdbx_description
1 polymer ?
#
loop_
_entity_poly.entity_id
_entity_poly.type
_entity_poly.pdbx_seq_one_letter_code
_entity_poly.pdbx_strand_id
1 'polypeptide(L)' 'VPCDNDKCRFSPFHPRYCPSCPRTCLQYHQFPEQYNPHVNAFCPSCQALGYR' A
#
# COMPACT_ATOMS: atom_id res chain seq x y z
N VAL A 1 3.53 11.90 20.60
CA VAL A 1 3.17 12.95 19.62
C VAL A 1 2.26 12.33 18.60
N PRO A 2 0.95 12.65 18.57
CA PRO A 2 0.13 12.32 17.42
C PRO A 2 0.72 13.04 16.20
N CYS A 3 0.99 12.29 15.15
CA CYS A 3 1.51 12.85 13.92
C CYS A 3 0.30 13.39 13.16
N ASP A 4 0.09 14.71 13.15
CA ASP A 4 -1.08 15.32 12.48
C ASP A 4 -0.94 15.39 10.94
N ASN A 5 0.07 14.70 10.41
CA ASN A 5 0.38 14.67 8.99
C ASN A 5 -0.53 13.68 8.25
N ASP A 6 -1.31 14.16 7.28
CA ASP A 6 -2.19 13.36 6.42
C ASP A 6 -1.43 12.31 5.58
N LYS A 7 -0.11 12.46 5.42
CA LYS A 7 0.77 11.49 4.74
C LYS A 7 1.26 10.36 5.65
N CYS A 8 1.15 10.49 6.97
CA CYS A 8 1.58 9.46 7.91
C CYS A 8 0.49 8.40 8.07
N ARG A 9 0.77 7.12 7.79
CA ARG A 9 -0.21 6.02 7.87
C ARG A 9 -0.90 5.91 9.24
N PHE A 10 -0.18 6.25 10.30
CA PHE A 10 -0.66 6.17 11.68
C PHE A 10 -1.35 7.46 12.16
N SER A 11 -1.39 8.48 11.32
CA SER A 11 -2.10 9.72 11.64
C SER A 11 -3.61 9.46 11.66
N PRO A 12 -4.34 10.03 12.63
CA PRO A 12 -5.80 10.05 12.58
C PRO A 12 -6.34 10.84 11.37
N PHE A 13 -5.53 11.71 10.77
CA PHE A 13 -5.89 12.51 9.59
C PHE A 13 -5.58 11.80 8.26
N HIS A 14 -4.94 10.63 8.29
CA HIS A 14 -4.64 9.89 7.08
C HIS A 14 -5.92 9.30 6.46
N PRO A 15 -6.15 9.46 5.15
CA PRO A 15 -7.34 8.94 4.49
C PRO A 15 -7.41 7.41 4.60
N ARG A 16 -8.60 6.88 4.90
CA ARG A 16 -8.82 5.41 4.97
C ARG A 16 -8.59 4.72 3.64
N TYR A 17 -8.91 5.39 2.54
CA TYR A 17 -8.73 4.87 1.19
C TYR A 17 -7.46 5.45 0.56
N CYS A 18 -6.38 4.67 0.58
CA CYS A 18 -5.10 4.99 -0.06
C CYS A 18 -4.55 3.74 -0.77
N PRO A 19 -5.04 3.43 -1.98
CA PRO A 19 -4.68 2.20 -2.70
C PRO A 19 -3.18 2.13 -3.06
N SER A 20 -2.52 3.28 -3.20
CA SER A 20 -1.09 3.38 -3.52
C SER A 20 -0.18 3.33 -2.29
N CYS A 21 -0.70 3.56 -1.07
CA CYS A 21 0.11 3.61 0.15
C CYS A 21 0.96 2.36 0.40
N PRO A 22 0.47 1.12 0.21
CA PRO A 22 1.30 -0.07 0.38
C PRO A 22 2.54 -0.04 -0.51
N ARG A 23 2.44 0.55 -1.71
CA ARG A 23 3.51 0.61 -2.69
C ARG A 23 4.48 1.77 -2.46
N THR A 24 4.01 2.91 -1.96
CA THR A 24 4.80 4.15 -1.90
C THR A 24 5.17 4.61 -0.49
N CYS A 25 4.56 4.04 0.56
CA CYS A 25 4.77 4.48 1.93
C CYS A 25 5.94 3.74 2.57
N LEU A 26 7.04 4.45 2.86
CA LEU A 26 8.20 3.87 3.54
C LEU A 26 7.85 3.23 4.88
N GLN A 27 6.90 3.79 5.63
CA GLN A 27 6.45 3.22 6.92
C GLN A 27 5.81 1.83 6.77
N TYR A 28 5.21 1.53 5.63
CA TYR A 28 4.61 0.22 5.33
C TYR A 28 5.67 -0.84 4.95
N HIS A 29 6.87 -0.39 4.62
CA HIS A 29 8.02 -1.23 4.29
C HIS A 29 8.96 -1.40 5.48
N GLN A 30 8.57 -0.87 6.66
CA GLN A 30 9.29 -1.08 7.89
C GLN A 30 8.67 -2.22 8.69
N PHE A 31 9.51 -2.93 9.44
CA PHE A 31 9.07 -3.97 10.38
C PHE A 31 7.99 -3.42 11.34
N PRO A 32 6.92 -4.18 11.66
CA PRO A 32 6.68 -5.60 11.37
C PRO A 32 5.89 -5.88 10.07
N GLU A 33 5.51 -4.85 9.32
CA GLU A 33 4.70 -5.03 8.12
C GLU A 33 5.52 -5.70 7.01
N GLN A 34 5.03 -6.82 6.48
CA GLN A 34 5.65 -7.52 5.35
C GLN A 34 5.00 -7.03 4.05
N TYR A 35 5.61 -6.04 3.40
CA TYR A 35 5.24 -5.68 2.04
C TYR A 35 5.79 -6.71 1.05
N ASN A 36 4.94 -7.63 0.60
CA ASN A 36 5.25 -8.52 -0.51
C ASN A 36 4.51 -8.03 -1.76
N PRO A 37 5.17 -7.25 -2.65
CA PRO A 37 4.57 -6.95 -3.93
C PRO A 37 4.51 -8.29 -4.69
N HIS A 38 3.31 -8.74 -5.06
CA HIS A 38 3.16 -9.95 -5.88
C HIS A 38 3.64 -9.64 -7.32
N VAL A 39 4.95 -9.40 -7.50
CA VAL A 39 5.55 -8.91 -8.76
C VAL A 39 5.40 -9.94 -9.88
N ASN A 40 5.31 -11.22 -9.53
CA ASN A 40 5.13 -12.31 -10.48
C ASN A 40 3.65 -12.61 -10.78
N ALA A 41 2.71 -11.86 -10.22
CA ALA A 41 1.30 -12.00 -10.53
C ALA A 41 0.88 -11.03 -11.63
N PHE A 42 0.07 -11.51 -12.58
CA PHE A 42 -0.65 -10.62 -13.48
C PHE A 42 -1.54 -9.68 -12.66
N CYS A 43 -1.55 -8.40 -13.01
CA CYS A 43 -2.50 -7.47 -12.40
C CYS A 43 -3.94 -7.91 -12.73
N PRO A 44 -4.95 -7.53 -11.91
CA PRO A 44 -6.33 -7.99 -12.09
C PRO A 44 -6.90 -7.73 -13.50
N SER A 45 -6.48 -6.64 -14.14
CA SER A 45 -6.84 -6.32 -15.52
C SER A 45 -6.27 -7.32 -16.53
N CYS A 46 -5.00 -7.74 -16.38
CA CYS A 46 -4.40 -8.74 -17.26
C CYS A 46 -5.01 -10.12 -17.02
N GLN A 47 -5.34 -10.47 -15.77
CA GLN A 47 -6.07 -11.70 -15.47
C GLN A 47 -7.47 -11.70 -16.10
N ALA A 48 -8.20 -10.58 -16.04
CA ALA A 48 -9.51 -10.43 -16.67
C ALA A 48 -9.44 -10.54 -18.22
N LEU A 49 -8.30 -10.21 -18.82
CA LEU A 49 -8.02 -10.39 -20.24
C LEU A 49 -7.53 -11.80 -20.61
N GLY A 50 -7.40 -12.71 -19.64
CA GLY A 50 -7.03 -14.11 -19.86
C GLY A 50 -5.52 -14.38 -19.90
N TYR A 51 -4.68 -13.42 -19.51
CA TYR A 51 -3.26 -13.66 -19.31
C TYR A 51 -3.04 -14.47 -18.02
N ARG A 52 -2.19 -15.50 -18.08
CA ARG A 52 -1.94 -16.47 -17.01
C ARG A 52 -0.48 -16.90 -16.97
#